data_AF-A0A843FT16-F1
#
_entry.id   AF-A0A843FT16-F1
#
_cell.length_a   1.000
_cell.length_b   1.000
_cell.length_c   1.000
_cell.angle_alpha   90.00
_cell.angle_beta   90.00
_cell.angle_gamma   90.00
#
_symmetry.space_group_name_H-M   'P 1'
#
loop_
_entity.id
_entity.type
_entity.pdbx_description
1 polymer ?
#
loop_
_entity_poly.entity_id
_entity_poly.type
_entity_poly.pdbx_seq_one_letter_code
_entity_poly.pdbx_strand_id
1 'polypeptide(L)'
;MMFCIEIPSIHQDIDGCRLNLTIGGVRAYNEQNLYSRKAPEKFRIFIGFKNMVCCNLCVSTDGYKASLRVMDPDALLSSASDLFRSYDMERHLTQMAAFKECRMSESQFAQFLGKCRLYQYLPSSRKKQLPELLMTDTQVGLVAKSYLDDPDFGRDDANTISLWKVFNLLTGANKSSYIDNFLDRAENATALISGLCMALYGDPEYSWFLS
;
A
#
# COMPACT_ATOMS: atom_id res chain seq x y z
N MET A 1 -4.60 -14.64 11.61
CA MET A 1 -3.57 -15.53 11.00
C MET A 1 -3.41 -15.10 9.57
N MET A 2 -2.19 -15.08 9.03
CA MET A 2 -1.91 -14.73 7.64
C MET A 2 -1.21 -15.88 6.95
N PHE A 3 -1.50 -16.06 5.67
CA PHE A 3 -0.68 -16.85 4.75
C PHE A 3 -0.18 -15.94 3.63
N CYS A 4 1.01 -16.24 3.12
CA CYS A 4 1.68 -15.48 2.08
C CYS A 4 2.53 -16.47 1.28
N ILE A 5 2.27 -16.57 -0.01
CA ILE A 5 2.90 -17.53 -0.93
C ILE A 5 3.54 -16.73 -2.05
N GLU A 6 4.86 -16.83 -2.12
CA GLU A 6 5.67 -16.20 -3.16
C GLU A 6 5.75 -17.11 -4.39
N ILE A 7 5.62 -16.53 -5.58
CA ILE A 7 5.73 -17.20 -6.88
C ILE A 7 6.95 -16.60 -7.60
N PRO A 8 8.18 -16.98 -7.21
CA PRO A 8 9.41 -16.32 -7.64
C PRO A 8 9.74 -16.48 -9.13
N SER A 9 9.07 -17.41 -9.82
CA SER A 9 9.16 -17.57 -11.28
C SER A 9 8.53 -16.39 -12.03
N ILE A 10 7.59 -15.69 -11.42
CA ILE A 10 6.98 -14.48 -11.98
C ILE A 10 7.55 -13.29 -11.23
N HIS A 11 8.46 -12.56 -11.88
CA HIS A 11 9.17 -11.46 -11.26
C HIS A 11 9.50 -10.35 -12.26
N GLN A 12 9.74 -9.15 -11.74
CA GLN A 12 10.17 -7.98 -12.49
C GLN A 12 11.15 -7.17 -11.63
N ASP A 13 12.18 -6.61 -12.26
CA ASP A 13 13.08 -5.66 -11.59
C ASP A 13 12.62 -4.22 -11.86
N ILE A 14 12.50 -3.43 -10.79
CA ILE A 14 12.16 -2.01 -10.82
C ILE A 14 13.18 -1.26 -9.96
N ASP A 15 13.99 -0.39 -10.57
CA ASP A 15 15.01 0.41 -9.86
C ASP A 15 16.01 -0.44 -9.05
N GLY A 16 16.44 -1.58 -9.61
CA GLY A 16 17.30 -2.54 -8.90
C GLY A 16 16.60 -3.34 -7.81
N CYS A 17 15.30 -3.13 -7.58
CA CYS A 17 14.50 -3.92 -6.65
C CYS A 17 13.80 -5.06 -7.40
N ARG A 18 14.17 -6.30 -7.08
CA ARG A 18 13.45 -7.48 -7.55
C ARG A 18 12.08 -7.57 -6.88
N LEU A 19 11.02 -7.67 -7.70
CA LEU A 19 9.65 -7.85 -7.25
C LEU A 19 9.19 -9.26 -7.60
N ASN A 20 8.80 -10.07 -6.62
CA ASN A 20 8.24 -11.40 -6.85
C ASN A 20 6.73 -11.37 -6.70
N LEU A 21 5.99 -11.96 -7.64
CA LEU A 21 4.55 -12.11 -7.52
C LEU A 21 4.24 -12.87 -6.23
N THR A 22 3.27 -12.39 -5.47
CA THR A 22 2.92 -12.91 -4.16
C THR A 22 1.42 -12.90 -3.99
N ILE A 23 0.87 -14.02 -3.54
CA ILE A 23 -0.54 -14.17 -3.17
C ILE A 23 -0.64 -14.41 -1.67
N GLY A 24 -1.72 -13.98 -1.06
CA GLY A 24 -1.91 -14.26 0.35
C GLY A 24 -3.25 -13.83 0.88
N GLY A 25 -3.40 -13.94 2.19
CA GLY A 25 -4.60 -13.52 2.86
C GLY A 25 -4.49 -13.55 4.36
N VAL A 26 -5.38 -12.80 4.99
CA VAL A 26 -5.48 -12.64 6.44
C VAL A 26 -6.86 -13.08 6.86
N ARG A 27 -6.91 -14.01 7.83
CA ARG A 27 -8.11 -14.29 8.60
C ARG A 27 -8.17 -13.33 9.79
N ALA A 28 -9.18 -12.45 9.78
CA ALA A 28 -9.40 -11.43 10.80
C ALA A 28 -10.17 -12.02 12.00
N TYR A 29 -9.43 -12.48 13.03
CA TYR A 29 -10.03 -13.09 14.22
C TYR A 29 -10.75 -12.07 15.12
N ASN A 30 -10.27 -10.82 15.14
CA ASN A 30 -10.89 -9.71 15.88
C ASN A 30 -12.32 -9.39 15.41
N GLU A 31 -12.66 -9.79 14.19
CA GLU A 31 -13.99 -9.59 13.61
C GLU A 31 -14.92 -10.82 13.75
N GLN A 32 -14.51 -11.86 14.47
CA GLN A 32 -15.27 -13.08 14.70
C GLN A 32 -15.80 -13.15 16.14
N ASN A 33 -17.10 -13.46 16.30
CA ASN A 33 -17.66 -13.79 17.60
C ASN A 33 -17.42 -15.28 17.87
N LEU A 34 -16.50 -15.60 18.79
CA LEU A 34 -16.07 -16.97 19.10
C LEU A 34 -17.15 -17.80 19.82
N TYR A 35 -18.20 -17.16 20.34
CA TYR A 35 -19.25 -17.80 21.15
C TYR A 35 -20.55 -18.10 20.37
N SER A 36 -20.58 -17.88 19.05
CA SER A 36 -21.79 -18.11 18.24
C SER A 36 -21.77 -19.45 17.47
N ARG A 37 -22.95 -19.88 16.99
CA ARG A 37 -23.11 -20.93 15.96
C ARG A 37 -22.22 -20.64 14.75
N LYS A 38 -21.92 -21.67 13.92
CA LYS A 38 -21.11 -21.55 12.69
C LYS A 38 -21.55 -20.33 11.87
N ALA A 39 -20.70 -19.31 11.85
CA ALA A 39 -20.93 -18.05 11.15
C ALA A 39 -19.94 -17.95 9.97
N PRO A 40 -20.23 -17.12 8.96
CA PRO A 40 -19.30 -16.89 7.86
C PRO A 40 -17.95 -16.42 8.38
N GLU A 41 -16.90 -17.09 7.94
CA GLU A 41 -15.54 -16.68 8.21
C GLU A 41 -15.18 -15.46 7.36
N LYS A 42 -14.37 -14.56 7.93
CA LYS A 42 -13.96 -13.32 7.29
C LYS A 42 -12.50 -13.39 6.90
N PHE A 43 -12.26 -13.19 5.61
CA PHE A 43 -10.94 -13.15 5.02
C PHE A 43 -10.72 -11.83 4.31
N ARG A 44 -9.45 -11.43 4.28
CA ARG A 44 -8.92 -10.46 3.32
C ARG A 44 -7.93 -11.23 2.46
N ILE A 45 -8.05 -11.14 1.15
CA ILE A 45 -7.15 -11.86 0.22
C ILE A 45 -6.53 -10.87 -0.75
N PHE A 46 -5.31 -11.14 -1.18
CA PHE A 46 -4.60 -10.28 -2.11
C PHE A 46 -3.75 -11.09 -3.09
N ILE A 47 -3.45 -10.45 -4.21
CA ILE A 47 -2.42 -10.76 -5.18
C ILE A 47 -1.69 -9.47 -5.52
N GLY A 48 -0.37 -9.52 -5.56
CA GLY A 48 0.46 -8.35 -5.82
C GLY A 48 1.92 -8.74 -5.87
N PHE A 49 2.80 -7.80 -5.55
CA PHE A 49 4.24 -8.04 -5.59
C PHE A 49 4.86 -7.86 -4.22
N LYS A 50 5.91 -8.63 -3.94
CA LYS A 50 6.77 -8.43 -2.78
C LYS A 50 8.10 -7.89 -3.26
N ASN A 51 8.49 -6.72 -2.75
CA ASN A 51 9.82 -6.17 -3.01
C ASN A 51 10.84 -6.95 -2.19
N MET A 52 11.82 -7.58 -2.83
CA MET A 52 12.78 -8.47 -2.17
C MET A 52 13.89 -7.73 -1.42
N VAL A 53 14.08 -6.42 -1.66
CA VAL A 53 15.04 -5.59 -0.91
C VAL A 53 14.52 -5.35 0.51
N CYS A 54 13.30 -4.83 0.61
CA CYS A 54 12.70 -4.48 1.89
C CYS A 54 11.68 -5.52 2.40
N CYS A 55 11.28 -6.51 1.61
CA CYS A 55 10.19 -7.44 1.91
C CYS A 55 8.82 -6.76 2.12
N ASN A 56 8.59 -5.57 1.56
CA ASN A 56 7.28 -4.90 1.58
C ASN A 56 6.32 -5.55 0.58
N LEU A 57 5.03 -5.53 0.88
CA LEU A 57 3.99 -5.89 -0.10
C LEU A 57 3.51 -4.66 -0.85
N CYS A 58 3.53 -4.77 -2.18
CA CYS A 58 3.00 -3.84 -3.14
C CYS A 58 1.67 -4.40 -3.63
N VAL A 59 0.56 -3.80 -3.21
CA VAL A 59 -0.80 -4.28 -3.46
C VAL A 59 -1.57 -3.19 -4.20
N SER A 60 -2.21 -3.54 -5.31
CA SER A 60 -3.08 -2.63 -6.07
C SER A 60 -4.55 -2.86 -5.71
N THR A 61 -5.39 -1.90 -6.09
CA THR A 61 -6.84 -1.94 -5.83
C THR A 61 -7.52 -3.17 -6.44
N ASP A 62 -7.14 -3.56 -7.67
CA ASP A 62 -7.65 -4.75 -8.36
C ASP A 62 -6.99 -6.06 -7.90
N GLY A 63 -5.92 -5.95 -7.11
CA GLY A 63 -5.22 -7.07 -6.48
C GLY A 63 -5.68 -7.34 -5.04
N TYR A 64 -6.70 -6.63 -4.53
CA TYR A 64 -7.09 -6.75 -3.12
C TYR A 64 -8.60 -6.90 -2.92
N LYS A 65 -8.98 -7.85 -2.06
CA LYS A 65 -10.37 -8.03 -1.59
C LYS A 65 -10.41 -7.91 -0.08
N ALA A 66 -10.77 -6.73 0.40
CA ALA A 66 -10.76 -6.36 1.83
C ALA A 66 -11.80 -7.07 2.70
N SER A 67 -12.91 -7.52 2.10
CA SER A 67 -13.97 -8.21 2.84
C SER A 67 -14.52 -9.38 2.04
N LEU A 68 -14.07 -10.58 2.42
CA LEU A 68 -14.59 -11.84 1.89
C LEU A 68 -15.23 -12.64 3.03
N ARG A 69 -16.52 -12.96 2.87
CA ARG A 69 -17.29 -13.76 3.84
C ARG A 69 -17.63 -15.10 3.23
N VAL A 70 -17.14 -16.19 3.83
CA VAL A 70 -17.24 -17.54 3.26
C VAL A 70 -17.63 -18.55 4.34
N MET A 71 -18.40 -19.57 3.97
CA MET A 71 -18.88 -20.61 4.89
C MET A 71 -18.05 -21.90 4.81
N ASP A 72 -17.27 -22.04 3.75
CA ASP A 72 -16.50 -23.22 3.39
C ASP A 72 -15.26 -22.84 2.55
N PRO A 73 -14.27 -23.74 2.46
CA PRO A 73 -13.05 -23.50 1.70
C PRO A 73 -13.25 -23.36 0.18
N ASP A 74 -14.28 -23.97 -0.40
CA ASP A 74 -14.52 -23.92 -1.85
C ASP A 74 -14.93 -22.52 -2.29
N ALA A 75 -15.77 -21.86 -1.49
CA ALA A 75 -16.14 -20.46 -1.70
C ALA A 75 -14.94 -19.50 -1.58
N LEU A 76 -14.00 -19.79 -0.68
CA LEU A 76 -12.74 -19.06 -0.55
C LEU A 76 -11.87 -19.23 -1.80
N LEU A 77 -11.71 -20.47 -2.26
CA LEU A 77 -10.93 -20.80 -3.45
C LEU A 77 -11.52 -20.17 -4.72
N SER A 78 -12.85 -20.22 -4.89
CA SER A 78 -13.52 -19.57 -6.01
C SER A 78 -13.28 -18.06 -6.00
N SER A 79 -13.48 -17.42 -4.85
CA SER A 79 -13.28 -15.96 -4.71
C SER A 79 -11.83 -15.54 -4.93
N ALA A 80 -10.86 -16.36 -4.50
CA ALA A 80 -9.45 -16.13 -4.78
C ALA A 80 -9.12 -16.29 -6.26
N SER A 81 -9.66 -17.33 -6.90
CA SER A 81 -9.48 -17.56 -8.33
C SER A 81 -10.03 -16.41 -9.17
N ASP A 82 -11.18 -15.87 -8.81
CA ASP A 82 -11.78 -14.73 -9.50
C ASP A 82 -10.91 -13.47 -9.36
N LEU A 83 -10.41 -13.19 -8.16
CA LEU A 83 -9.48 -12.09 -7.92
C LEU A 83 -8.20 -12.24 -8.76
N PHE A 84 -7.62 -13.44 -8.78
CA PHE A 84 -6.37 -13.68 -9.51
C PHE A 84 -6.55 -13.57 -11.03
N ARG A 85 -7.74 -13.91 -11.55
CA ARG A 85 -8.07 -13.73 -12.98
C ARG A 85 -8.34 -12.29 -13.36
N SER A 86 -8.91 -11.49 -12.45
CA SER A 86 -9.22 -10.08 -12.71
C SER A 86 -8.02 -9.15 -12.49
N TYR A 87 -7.01 -9.60 -11.76
CA TYR A 87 -5.84 -8.80 -11.43
C TYR A 87 -4.97 -8.54 -12.67
N ASP A 88 -4.78 -7.26 -13.00
CA ASP A 88 -3.93 -6.83 -14.12
C ASP A 88 -2.49 -6.61 -13.65
N MET A 89 -1.69 -7.68 -13.79
CA MET A 89 -0.30 -7.70 -13.37
C MET A 89 0.57 -6.72 -14.15
N GLU A 90 0.38 -6.63 -15.47
CA GLU A 90 1.17 -5.77 -16.35
C GLU A 90 0.89 -4.29 -16.05
N ARG A 91 -0.38 -3.93 -15.85
CA ARG A 91 -0.75 -2.58 -15.45
C ARG A 91 -0.16 -2.21 -14.10
N HIS A 92 -0.21 -3.11 -13.11
CA HIS A 92 0.36 -2.84 -11.79
C HIS A 92 1.89 -2.65 -11.86
N LEU A 93 2.60 -3.51 -12.60
CA LEU A 93 4.06 -3.35 -12.81
C LEU A 93 4.41 -2.06 -13.54
N THR A 94 3.66 -1.71 -14.58
CA THR A 94 3.84 -0.48 -15.35
C THR A 94 3.63 0.75 -14.48
N GLN A 95 2.58 0.74 -13.67
CA GLN A 95 2.28 1.80 -12.70
C GLN A 95 3.43 1.97 -11.69
N MET A 96 3.89 0.87 -11.07
CA MET A 96 5.03 0.91 -10.15
C MET A 96 6.32 1.40 -10.81
N ALA A 97 6.56 1.02 -12.07
CA ALA A 97 7.71 1.47 -12.82
C ALA A 97 7.66 2.99 -13.10
N ALA A 98 6.47 3.54 -13.36
CA ALA A 98 6.29 4.97 -13.59
C ALA A 98 6.63 5.83 -12.36
N PHE A 99 6.51 5.29 -11.14
CA PHE A 99 6.84 6.03 -9.91
C PHE A 99 8.32 6.45 -9.82
N LYS A 100 9.21 5.81 -10.58
CA LYS A 100 10.62 6.21 -10.67
C LYS A 100 10.80 7.55 -11.36
N GLU A 101 9.94 7.84 -12.34
CA GLU A 101 9.98 9.05 -13.17
C GLU A 101 9.31 10.24 -12.48
N CYS A 102 8.36 9.99 -11.57
CA CYS A 102 7.77 11.04 -10.75
C CYS A 102 8.70 11.37 -9.57
N ARG A 103 9.16 12.61 -9.47
CA ARG A 103 10.05 13.07 -8.38
C ARG A 103 9.45 14.27 -7.66
N MET A 104 9.66 14.33 -6.35
CA MET A 104 9.32 15.49 -5.53
C MET A 104 10.56 16.07 -4.84
N SER A 105 10.55 17.38 -4.61
CA SER A 105 11.58 18.06 -3.82
C SER A 105 11.47 17.73 -2.33
N GLU A 106 12.55 17.91 -1.58
CA GLU A 106 12.54 17.78 -0.12
C GLU A 106 11.47 18.66 0.55
N SER A 107 11.24 19.87 0.02
CA SER A 107 10.19 20.78 0.51
C SER A 107 8.79 20.17 0.32
N GLN A 108 8.51 19.61 -0.87
CA GLN A 108 7.24 18.93 -1.14
C GLN A 108 7.08 17.67 -0.27
N PHE A 109 8.16 16.92 -0.05
CA PHE A 109 8.15 15.76 0.84
C PHE A 109 7.85 16.15 2.29
N ALA A 110 8.49 17.20 2.81
CA ALA A 110 8.23 17.72 4.15
C ALA A 110 6.79 18.24 4.28
N GLN A 111 6.29 18.94 3.26
CA GLN A 111 4.90 19.40 3.19
C GLN A 111 3.92 18.22 3.24
N PHE A 112 4.18 17.18 2.44
CA PHE A 112 3.40 15.95 2.43
C PHE A 112 3.31 15.29 3.81
N LEU A 113 4.43 15.14 4.51
CA LEU A 113 4.44 14.60 5.88
C LEU A 113 3.64 15.48 6.84
N GLY A 114 3.78 16.81 6.75
CA GLY A 114 2.98 17.75 7.54
C GLY A 114 1.49 17.60 7.29
N LYS A 115 1.07 17.49 6.02
CA LYS A 115 -0.33 17.28 5.63
C LYS A 115 -0.89 15.96 6.11
N CYS A 116 -0.09 14.89 6.09
CA CYS A 116 -0.50 13.60 6.65
C CYS A 116 -0.87 13.72 8.14
N ARG A 117 -0.07 14.46 8.93
CA ARG A 117 -0.36 14.70 10.36
C ARG A 117 -1.63 15.55 10.55
N LEU A 118 -1.85 16.55 9.70
CA LEU A 118 -3.04 17.40 9.76
C LEU A 118 -4.31 16.67 9.34
N TYR A 119 -4.22 15.70 8.43
CA TYR A 119 -5.35 15.00 7.82
C TYR A 119 -6.31 14.39 8.85
N GLN A 120 -5.77 13.78 9.90
CA GLN A 120 -6.56 13.16 10.97
C GLN A 120 -7.30 14.17 11.86
N TYR A 121 -6.90 15.45 11.85
CA TYR A 121 -7.55 16.53 12.60
C TYR A 121 -8.49 17.39 11.75
N LEU A 122 -8.62 17.09 10.46
CA LEU A 122 -9.55 17.81 9.60
C LEU A 122 -11.01 17.56 10.04
N PRO A 123 -11.87 18.59 9.95
CA PRO A 123 -13.31 18.39 10.09
C PRO A 123 -13.81 17.34 9.09
N SER A 124 -14.76 16.50 9.52
CA SER A 124 -15.27 15.39 8.71
C SER A 124 -15.79 15.81 7.34
N SER A 125 -16.34 17.03 7.20
CA SER A 125 -16.80 17.58 5.92
C SER A 125 -15.66 17.80 4.92
N ARG A 126 -14.52 18.33 5.38
CA ARG A 126 -13.32 18.52 4.56
C ARG A 126 -12.62 17.20 4.26
N LYS A 127 -12.54 16.32 5.26
CA LYS A 127 -11.87 15.02 5.13
C LYS A 127 -12.50 14.16 4.03
N LYS A 128 -13.84 14.18 3.90
CA LYS A 128 -14.59 13.46 2.85
C LYS A 128 -14.33 13.96 1.42
N GLN A 129 -13.77 15.16 1.26
CA GLN A 129 -13.45 15.74 -0.05
C GLN A 129 -12.02 15.41 -0.49
N LEU A 130 -11.23 14.80 0.39
CA LEU A 130 -9.85 14.42 0.12
C LEU A 130 -9.76 12.91 -0.06
N PRO A 131 -8.76 12.44 -0.82
CA PRO A 131 -8.42 11.04 -0.87
C PRO A 131 -8.22 10.45 0.53
N GLU A 132 -8.57 9.17 0.70
CA GLU A 132 -8.41 8.48 1.97
C GLU A 132 -6.91 8.35 2.32
N LEU A 133 -6.58 8.66 3.58
CA LEU A 133 -5.26 8.40 4.15
C LEU A 133 -5.42 7.52 5.38
N LEU A 134 -4.91 6.30 5.30
CA LEU A 134 -4.93 5.32 6.40
C LEU A 134 -3.67 5.38 7.26
N MET A 135 -2.69 6.18 6.86
CA MET A 135 -1.43 6.34 7.58
C MET A 135 -1.64 7.07 8.92
N THR A 136 -1.07 6.53 9.99
CA THR A 136 -1.12 7.14 11.33
C THR A 136 0.11 8.01 11.61
N ASP A 137 0.06 8.86 12.64
CA ASP A 137 1.21 9.66 13.09
C ASP A 137 2.48 8.84 13.35
N THR A 138 2.32 7.62 13.89
CA THR A 138 3.44 6.69 14.12
C THR A 138 4.11 6.34 12.80
N GLN A 139 3.32 6.01 11.78
CA GLN A 139 3.83 5.64 10.47
C GLN A 139 4.44 6.84 9.74
N VAL A 140 3.83 8.03 9.84
CA VAL A 140 4.42 9.27 9.33
C VAL A 140 5.80 9.52 9.99
N GLY A 141 5.91 9.28 11.30
CA GLY A 141 7.20 9.37 12.01
C GLY A 141 8.24 8.36 11.52
N LEU A 142 7.83 7.11 11.25
CA LEU A 142 8.71 6.09 10.68
C LEU A 142 9.18 6.45 9.27
N VAL A 143 8.30 6.99 8.43
CA VAL A 143 8.65 7.47 7.09
C VAL A 143 9.65 8.62 7.17
N ALA A 144 9.43 9.58 8.06
CA ALA A 144 10.34 10.72 8.27
C ALA A 144 11.74 10.26 8.70
N LYS A 145 11.82 9.30 9.63
CA LYS A 145 13.08 8.70 10.06
C LYS A 145 13.77 7.97 8.89
N SER A 146 13.02 7.11 8.20
CA SER A 146 13.56 6.29 7.11
C SER A 146 14.00 7.13 5.91
N TYR A 147 13.36 8.27 5.66
CA TYR A 147 13.82 9.24 4.66
C TYR A 147 15.27 9.70 4.88
N LEU A 148 15.73 9.79 6.13
CA LEU A 148 17.10 10.20 6.47
C LEU A 148 18.06 9.02 6.62
N ASP A 149 17.58 7.91 7.18
CA ASP A 149 18.44 6.82 7.66
C ASP A 149 18.43 5.58 6.75
N ASP A 150 17.44 5.41 5.87
CA ASP A 150 17.29 4.19 5.06
C ASP A 150 18.31 4.17 3.90
N PRO A 151 19.16 3.12 3.81
CA PRO A 151 20.24 3.07 2.81
C PRO A 151 19.73 2.81 1.39
N ASP A 152 18.55 2.21 1.23
CA ASP A 152 18.01 1.79 -0.07
C ASP A 152 17.01 2.83 -0.61
N PHE A 153 16.16 3.36 0.26
CA PHE A 153 15.02 4.21 -0.10
C PHE A 153 15.06 5.62 0.53
N GLY A 154 16.11 5.95 1.27
CA GLY A 154 16.34 7.29 1.81
C GLY A 154 16.54 8.34 0.72
N ARG A 155 16.64 9.60 1.17
CA ARG A 155 16.82 10.79 0.32
C ARG A 155 17.97 10.64 -0.67
N ASP A 156 17.81 11.20 -1.87
CA ASP A 156 18.91 11.31 -2.81
C ASP A 156 19.78 12.52 -2.47
N ASP A 157 21.04 12.51 -2.91
CA ASP A 157 21.99 13.63 -2.72
C ASP A 157 21.53 14.95 -3.38
N ALA A 158 20.57 14.87 -4.30
CA ALA A 158 20.06 15.99 -5.10
C ALA A 158 18.85 16.71 -4.48
N ASN A 159 18.63 16.66 -3.15
CA ASN A 159 17.49 17.26 -2.44
C ASN A 159 16.10 16.93 -3.04
N THR A 160 16.01 15.76 -3.69
CA THR A 160 14.80 15.24 -4.32
C THR A 160 14.67 13.77 -4.00
N ILE A 161 13.48 13.22 -4.17
CA ILE A 161 13.19 11.80 -3.96
C ILE A 161 12.19 11.32 -5.02
N SER A 162 12.43 10.15 -5.60
CA SER A 162 11.46 9.51 -6.51
C SER A 162 10.27 8.99 -5.74
N LEU A 163 9.09 8.97 -6.36
CA LEU A 163 7.90 8.40 -5.74
C LEU A 163 8.03 6.88 -5.57
N TRP A 164 8.90 6.21 -6.33
CA TRP A 164 9.26 4.82 -6.08
C TRP A 164 9.89 4.63 -4.70
N LYS A 165 10.83 5.50 -4.31
CA LYS A 165 11.41 5.49 -2.97
C LYS A 165 10.38 5.83 -1.91
N VAL A 166 9.58 6.90 -2.11
CA VAL A 166 8.51 7.28 -1.17
C VAL A 166 7.53 6.11 -0.97
N PHE A 167 7.11 5.42 -2.04
CA PHE A 167 6.24 4.25 -1.96
C PHE A 167 6.82 3.14 -1.08
N ASN A 168 8.13 2.86 -1.21
CA ASN A 168 8.82 1.87 -0.39
C ASN A 168 8.98 2.33 1.07
N LEU A 169 9.14 3.62 1.34
CA LEU A 169 9.11 4.16 2.71
C LEU A 169 7.72 4.01 3.35
N LEU A 170 6.64 4.33 2.61
CA LEU A 170 5.26 4.22 3.09
C LEU A 170 4.90 2.75 3.39
N THR A 171 5.14 1.86 2.45
CA THR A 171 4.88 0.42 2.61
C THR A 171 5.82 -0.22 3.65
N GLY A 172 7.02 0.32 3.83
CA GLY A 172 7.97 -0.10 4.87
C GLY A 172 7.47 0.23 6.27
N ALA A 173 6.93 1.45 6.45
CA ALA A 173 6.30 1.86 7.71
C ALA A 173 5.10 0.98 8.08
N ASN A 174 4.40 0.41 7.09
CA ASN A 174 3.28 -0.50 7.32
C ASN A 174 3.68 -1.80 8.03
N LYS A 175 4.95 -2.24 8.02
CA LYS A 175 5.38 -3.47 8.73
C LYS A 175 5.14 -3.44 10.24
N SER A 176 5.06 -2.24 10.81
CA SER A 176 4.73 -2.03 12.23
C SER A 176 3.23 -2.15 12.53
N SER A 177 2.39 -2.30 11.50
CA SER A 177 0.94 -2.40 11.63
C SER A 177 0.53 -3.79 12.07
N TYR A 178 -0.62 -3.87 12.74
CA TYR A 178 -1.30 -5.14 12.91
C TYR A 178 -1.65 -5.76 11.55
N ILE A 179 -1.60 -7.09 11.52
CA ILE A 179 -1.72 -7.89 10.31
C ILE A 179 -3.05 -7.74 9.59
N ASP A 180 -4.11 -7.37 10.32
CA ASP A 180 -5.43 -7.10 9.78
C ASP A 180 -5.42 -5.83 8.91
N ASN A 181 -4.88 -4.73 9.42
CA ASN A 181 -4.85 -3.44 8.72
C ASN A 181 -3.68 -3.28 7.73
N PHE A 182 -2.74 -4.22 7.74
CA PHE A 182 -1.54 -4.17 6.90
C PHE A 182 -1.86 -4.09 5.40
N LEU A 183 -2.80 -4.91 4.92
CA LEU A 183 -3.18 -4.95 3.50
C LEU A 183 -3.94 -3.70 3.06
N ASP A 184 -4.86 -3.18 3.89
CA ASP A 184 -5.57 -1.93 3.60
C ASP A 184 -4.58 -0.78 3.43
N ARG A 185 -3.58 -0.69 4.31
CA ARG A 185 -2.56 0.37 4.23
C ARG A 185 -1.60 0.18 3.06
N ALA A 186 -1.33 -1.06 2.65
CA ALA A 186 -0.50 -1.33 1.47
C ALA A 186 -1.21 -0.88 0.18
N GLU A 187 -2.50 -1.19 0.05
CA GLU A 187 -3.33 -0.73 -1.07
C GLU A 187 -3.48 0.81 -1.06
N ASN A 188 -3.77 1.39 0.11
CA ASN A 188 -3.89 2.84 0.26
C ASN A 188 -2.58 3.57 -0.07
N ALA A 189 -1.41 2.98 0.23
CA ALA A 189 -0.11 3.55 -0.17
C ALA A 189 0.05 3.58 -1.70
N THR A 190 -0.39 2.55 -2.42
CA THR A 190 -0.37 2.51 -3.89
C THR A 190 -1.28 3.59 -4.48
N ALA A 191 -2.51 3.72 -3.97
CA ALA A 191 -3.44 4.76 -4.39
C ALA A 191 -2.89 6.16 -4.12
N LEU A 192 -2.35 6.39 -2.91
CA LEU A 192 -1.77 7.66 -2.51
C LEU A 192 -0.60 8.08 -3.39
N ILE A 193 0.36 7.17 -3.65
CA ILE A 193 1.51 7.48 -4.50
C ILE A 193 1.09 7.76 -5.94
N SER A 194 0.13 7.00 -6.46
CA SER A 194 -0.41 7.25 -7.80
C SER A 194 -1.04 8.63 -7.90
N GLY A 195 -1.86 9.00 -6.90
CA GLY A 195 -2.47 10.32 -6.80
C GLY A 195 -1.43 11.44 -6.67
N LEU A 196 -0.41 11.25 -5.82
CA LEU A 196 0.69 12.21 -5.70
C LEU A 196 1.47 12.37 -7.01
N CYS A 197 1.72 11.28 -7.76
CA CYS A 197 2.35 11.38 -9.07
C CYS A 197 1.52 12.25 -10.01
N MET A 198 0.20 12.00 -10.09
CA MET A 198 -0.71 12.81 -10.91
C MET A 198 -0.74 14.28 -10.45
N ALA A 199 -0.73 14.54 -9.14
CA ALA A 199 -0.71 15.90 -8.61
C ALA A 199 0.59 16.66 -8.94
N LEU A 200 1.74 15.97 -9.00
CA LEU A 200 2.99 16.56 -9.47
C LEU A 200 2.92 16.97 -10.95
N TYR A 201 2.07 16.31 -11.75
CA TYR A 201 1.77 16.68 -13.14
C TYR A 201 0.59 17.64 -13.29
N GLY A 202 0.04 18.18 -12.19
CA GLY A 202 -0.99 19.21 -12.20
C GLY A 202 -2.42 18.73 -11.94
N ASP A 203 -2.62 17.44 -11.63
CA ASP A 203 -3.94 16.95 -11.21
C ASP A 203 -4.35 17.51 -9.84
N PRO A 204 -5.57 18.07 -9.69
CA PRO A 204 -5.98 18.72 -8.46
C PRO A 204 -6.34 17.74 -7.32
N GLU A 205 -6.67 16.47 -7.60
CA GLU A 205 -7.30 15.56 -6.63
C GLU A 205 -6.45 15.34 -5.37
N TYR A 206 -5.14 15.17 -5.55
CA TYR A 206 -4.18 14.96 -4.46
C TYR A 206 -3.34 16.22 -4.15
N SER A 207 -3.61 17.35 -4.81
CA SER A 207 -2.82 18.59 -4.68
C SER A 207 -2.75 19.12 -3.25
N TRP A 208 -3.78 18.88 -2.43
CA TRP A 208 -3.83 19.32 -1.03
C TRP A 208 -2.65 18.78 -0.19
N PHE A 209 -2.16 17.58 -0.53
CA PHE A 209 -1.03 16.94 0.13
C PHE A 209 0.31 17.59 -0.22
N LEU A 210 0.39 18.33 -1.34
CA LEU A 210 1.62 18.98 -1.81
C LEU A 210 1.59 20.52 -1.68
N SER A 211 0.42 21.10 -1.42
CA SER A 211 0.19 22.56 -1.34
C SER A 211 0.39 23.12 0.06
#